data_AF-A0A8T1HY82-F1
#
_entry.id   AF-A0A8T1HY82-F1
#
_cell.length_a   1.000
_cell.length_b   1.000
_cell.length_c   1.000
_cell.angle_alpha   90.00
_cell.angle_beta   90.00
_cell.angle_gamma   90.00
#
_symmetry.space_group_name_H-M   'P 1'
#
loop_
_entity.id
_entity.type
_entity.pdbx_description
1 polymer ?
#
loop_
_entity_poly.entity_id
_entity_poly.type
_entity_poly.pdbx_seq_one_letter_code
_entity_poly.pdbx_strand_id
1 'polypeptide(L)'
;MRKYEDTWVVDRTMFEYVNQGGCSCCGVTHTIMNLADFASKCSDWETDDENKEQFSPWPMFIHEEILTERARLRMAMKADMNKYRGFVDAHMKGFINWWSRLGENAKARMFQLPAEEVLSYFRVQTKVKGSYEILLCAILEQIRHFQETGYTDGRVAAELYFEKNLVYIANDAGDTNFFEMLKILGGPKLLPVRTTRNPNEKSEAEAEQAKSESNVQSFRSDRRLVRLVMFRIFADMAMRKYTREVVNAESNNKMDL
;
A
#
# COMPACT_ATOMS: atom_id res chain seq x y z
N MET A 1 20.13 -7.61 -16.90
CA MET A 1 18.92 -7.23 -16.14
C MET A 1 19.36 -6.57 -14.85
N ARG A 2 18.95 -5.33 -14.60
CA ARG A 2 19.24 -4.69 -13.32
C ARG A 2 18.30 -5.27 -12.27
N LYS A 3 18.84 -5.54 -11.08
CA LYS A 3 18.05 -6.14 -9.99
C LYS A 3 16.99 -5.15 -9.53
N TYR A 4 15.82 -5.66 -9.17
CA TYR A 4 14.71 -4.90 -8.58
C TYR A 4 14.04 -3.85 -9.48
N GLU A 5 14.38 -3.74 -10.77
CA GLU A 5 13.59 -2.97 -11.73
C GLU A 5 12.27 -3.69 -12.08
N ASP A 6 11.34 -3.01 -12.77
CA ASP A 6 10.07 -3.62 -13.16
C ASP A 6 10.24 -4.89 -14.03
N THR A 7 11.27 -4.95 -14.88
CA THR A 7 11.64 -6.17 -15.63
C THR A 7 11.97 -7.33 -14.69
N TRP A 8 12.71 -7.06 -13.61
CA TRP A 8 13.01 -8.07 -12.61
C TRP A 8 11.74 -8.57 -11.92
N VAL A 9 10.76 -7.70 -11.65
CA VAL A 9 9.46 -8.11 -11.08
C VAL A 9 8.71 -9.04 -12.03
N VAL A 10 8.72 -8.73 -13.33
CA VAL A 10 8.12 -9.57 -14.38
C VAL A 10 8.69 -10.98 -14.35
N ASP A 11 10.01 -11.08 -14.39
CA ASP A 11 10.72 -12.36 -14.45
C ASP A 11 10.63 -13.12 -13.14
N ARG A 12 10.73 -12.41 -12.00
CA ARG A 12 10.57 -12.99 -10.66
C ARG A 12 9.20 -13.62 -10.48
N THR A 13 8.14 -12.91 -10.91
CA THR A 13 6.76 -13.39 -10.82
C THR A 13 6.56 -14.65 -11.66
N MET A 14 7.06 -14.67 -12.90
CA MET A 14 6.98 -15.87 -13.74
C MET A 14 7.78 -17.05 -13.18
N PHE A 15 9.01 -16.79 -12.73
CA PHE A 15 9.86 -17.81 -12.16
C PHE A 15 9.19 -18.47 -10.95
N GLU A 16 8.66 -17.69 -10.03
CA GLU A 16 7.96 -18.20 -8.84
C GLU A 16 6.64 -18.89 -9.22
N TYR A 17 5.86 -18.34 -10.15
CA TYR A 17 4.63 -18.98 -10.63
C TYR A 17 4.88 -20.38 -11.19
N VAL A 18 5.92 -20.54 -12.01
CA VAL A 18 6.30 -21.83 -12.61
C VAL A 18 6.86 -22.79 -11.55
N ASN A 19 7.72 -22.31 -10.66
CA ASN A 19 8.42 -23.16 -9.69
C ASN A 19 7.60 -23.53 -8.46
N GLN A 20 6.64 -22.70 -8.06
CA GLN A 20 5.71 -23.05 -6.98
C GLN A 20 4.76 -24.18 -7.38
N GLY A 21 4.72 -24.54 -8.67
CA GLY A 21 3.88 -25.59 -9.23
C GLY A 21 2.42 -25.19 -9.11
N GLY A 22 1.74 -24.93 -10.22
CA GLY A 22 0.28 -24.90 -10.19
C GLY A 22 -0.21 -26.18 -9.50
N CYS A 23 -0.79 -26.06 -8.30
CA CYS A 23 -1.38 -27.23 -7.65
C CYS A 23 -2.59 -27.65 -8.48
N SER A 24 -2.36 -28.59 -9.40
CA SER A 24 -3.40 -29.41 -10.01
C SER A 24 -4.06 -30.36 -9.00
N CYS A 25 -3.72 -30.25 -7.71
CA CYS A 25 -4.14 -31.12 -6.62
C CYS A 25 -5.36 -30.63 -5.81
N CYS A 26 -5.73 -29.34 -5.86
CA CYS A 26 -6.85 -28.82 -5.06
C CYS A 26 -8.05 -28.32 -5.87
N GLY A 27 -8.09 -28.55 -7.18
CA GLY A 27 -9.33 -28.42 -7.97
C GLY A 27 -10.02 -27.06 -7.86
N VAL A 28 -9.28 -25.98 -7.55
CA VAL A 28 -9.82 -24.63 -7.65
C VAL A 28 -9.89 -24.34 -9.13
N THR A 29 -11.01 -24.72 -9.73
CA THR A 29 -11.45 -24.23 -11.03
C THR A 29 -11.18 -22.74 -11.05
N HIS A 30 -10.41 -22.30 -12.03
CA HIS A 30 -10.34 -20.91 -12.44
C HIS A 30 -11.76 -20.51 -12.82
N THR A 31 -12.55 -20.06 -11.83
CA THR A 31 -13.79 -19.35 -12.12
C THR A 31 -13.32 -18.12 -12.87
N ILE A 32 -13.55 -18.11 -14.19
CA ILE A 32 -13.37 -16.94 -15.03
C ILE A 32 -14.28 -15.88 -14.41
N MET A 33 -13.70 -15.07 -13.55
CA MET A 33 -14.41 -14.02 -12.83
C MET A 33 -14.70 -12.93 -13.85
N ASN A 34 -15.94 -12.47 -13.89
CA ASN A 34 -16.39 -11.44 -14.82
C ASN A 34 -15.64 -10.13 -14.56
N LEU A 35 -14.52 -9.93 -15.29
CA LEU A 35 -13.63 -8.77 -15.20
C LEU A 35 -14.41 -7.46 -15.38
N ALA A 36 -15.45 -7.44 -16.22
CA ALA A 36 -16.28 -6.25 -16.46
C ALA A 36 -17.09 -5.83 -15.22
N ASP A 37 -17.57 -6.79 -14.43
CA ASP A 37 -18.35 -6.54 -13.20
C ASP A 37 -17.47 -6.01 -12.05
N PHE A 38 -16.18 -6.36 -12.03
CA PHE A 38 -15.21 -5.84 -11.06
C PHE A 38 -14.56 -4.53 -11.52
N ALA A 39 -14.24 -4.41 -12.80
CA ALA A 39 -13.70 -3.19 -13.40
C ALA A 39 -14.70 -2.02 -13.30
N SER A 40 -16.00 -2.29 -13.43
CA SER A 40 -17.05 -1.27 -13.23
C SER A 40 -17.18 -0.81 -11.77
N LYS A 41 -16.92 -1.71 -10.79
CA LYS A 41 -16.86 -1.36 -9.35
C LYS A 41 -15.56 -0.65 -8.95
N CYS A 42 -14.54 -0.75 -9.79
CA CYS A 42 -13.27 -0.04 -9.69
C CYS A 42 -13.14 0.99 -10.82
N SER A 43 -14.24 1.65 -11.21
CA SER A 43 -14.26 2.66 -12.29
C SER A 43 -13.24 3.78 -12.08
N ASP A 44 -12.93 4.10 -10.82
CA ASP A 44 -11.72 4.78 -10.41
C ASP A 44 -10.64 3.73 -10.17
N TRP A 45 -9.96 3.32 -11.24
CA TRP A 45 -8.80 2.45 -11.14
C TRP A 45 -7.68 3.09 -10.30
N GLU A 46 -7.75 4.40 -10.01
CA GLU A 46 -6.74 5.18 -9.25
C GLU A 46 -5.31 4.81 -9.67
N THR A 47 -5.16 4.42 -10.93
CA THR A 47 -3.95 3.94 -11.58
C THR A 47 -3.11 5.14 -11.90
N ASP A 48 -1.90 5.21 -11.34
CA ASP A 48 -1.00 6.33 -11.58
C ASP A 48 -0.47 6.38 -13.02
N ASP A 49 -0.50 5.24 -13.71
CA ASP A 49 0.09 5.04 -15.04
C ASP A 49 -0.82 4.15 -15.93
N GLU A 50 -2.14 4.41 -15.86
CA GLU A 50 -3.27 3.73 -16.54
C GLU A 50 -2.89 2.73 -17.64
N ASN A 51 -2.29 3.20 -18.73
CA ASN A 51 -1.98 2.39 -19.90
C ASN A 51 -0.85 1.36 -19.68
N LYS A 52 0.18 1.68 -18.88
CA LYS A 52 1.30 0.76 -18.58
C LYS A 52 0.97 -0.23 -17.47
N GLU A 53 0.03 0.09 -16.59
CA GLU A 53 -0.43 -0.87 -15.57
C GLU A 53 -1.33 -1.97 -16.13
N GLN A 54 -2.03 -1.67 -17.23
CA GLN A 54 -2.85 -2.61 -18.00
C GLN A 54 -2.03 -3.42 -19.01
N PHE A 55 -0.81 -2.99 -19.36
CA PHE A 55 0.10 -3.82 -20.14
C PHE A 55 0.43 -5.10 -19.36
N SER A 56 0.45 -6.23 -20.05
CA SER A 56 0.83 -7.52 -19.48
C SER A 56 1.99 -8.14 -20.23
N PRO A 57 3.09 -8.47 -19.55
CA PRO A 57 4.16 -9.31 -20.10
C PRO A 57 3.85 -10.81 -19.94
N TRP A 58 2.76 -11.16 -19.24
CA TRP A 58 2.40 -12.53 -18.88
C TRP A 58 1.21 -13.05 -19.70
N PRO A 59 1.04 -14.39 -19.79
CA PRO A 59 -0.14 -15.01 -20.41
C PRO A 59 -1.47 -14.44 -19.89
N MET A 60 -2.49 -14.42 -20.75
CA MET A 60 -3.78 -13.76 -20.46
C MET A 60 -4.42 -14.22 -19.14
N PHE A 61 -4.35 -15.51 -18.80
CA PHE A 61 -4.97 -16.01 -17.56
C PHE A 61 -4.28 -15.46 -16.29
N ILE A 62 -2.94 -15.29 -16.30
CA ILE A 62 -2.19 -14.65 -15.20
C ILE A 62 -2.59 -13.19 -15.10
N HIS A 63 -2.66 -12.52 -16.24
CA HIS A 63 -3.04 -11.12 -16.32
C HIS A 63 -4.45 -10.86 -15.76
N GLU A 64 -5.44 -11.63 -16.20
CA GLU A 64 -6.84 -11.52 -15.74
C GLU A 64 -6.97 -11.79 -14.24
N GLU A 65 -6.26 -12.79 -13.72
CA GLU A 65 -6.21 -13.07 -12.28
C GLU A 65 -5.60 -11.89 -11.51
N ILE A 66 -4.47 -11.34 -11.98
CA ILE A 66 -3.82 -10.18 -11.37
C ILE A 66 -4.75 -8.97 -11.35
N LEU A 67 -5.39 -8.62 -12.48
CA LEU A 67 -6.30 -7.49 -12.54
C LEU A 67 -7.50 -7.68 -11.60
N THR A 68 -8.03 -8.90 -11.52
CA THR A 68 -9.17 -9.21 -10.66
C THR A 68 -8.83 -9.10 -9.17
N GLU A 69 -7.71 -9.71 -8.74
CA GLU A 69 -7.30 -9.66 -7.34
C GLU A 69 -6.82 -8.26 -6.94
N ARG A 70 -6.18 -7.50 -7.86
CA ARG A 70 -5.83 -6.09 -7.67
C ARG A 70 -7.08 -5.24 -7.41
N ALA A 71 -8.13 -5.41 -8.22
CA ALA A 71 -9.41 -4.74 -8.03
C ALA A 71 -10.05 -5.12 -6.67
N ARG A 72 -10.06 -6.41 -6.31
CA ARG A 72 -10.58 -6.88 -5.01
C ARG A 72 -9.82 -6.28 -3.84
N LEU A 73 -8.50 -6.25 -3.89
CA LEU A 73 -7.65 -5.64 -2.86
C LEU A 73 -8.01 -4.16 -2.66
N ARG A 74 -8.09 -3.39 -3.75
CA ARG A 74 -8.45 -1.96 -3.69
C ARG A 74 -9.85 -1.76 -3.10
N MET A 75 -10.85 -2.56 -3.49
CA MET A 75 -12.19 -2.49 -2.89
C MET A 75 -12.18 -2.78 -1.40
N ALA A 76 -11.48 -3.83 -0.96
CA ALA A 76 -11.36 -4.17 0.45
C ALA A 76 -10.69 -3.03 1.23
N MET A 77 -9.63 -2.46 0.67
CA MET A 77 -8.94 -1.34 1.30
C MET A 77 -9.79 -0.06 1.33
N LYS A 78 -10.58 0.22 0.29
CA LYS A 78 -11.53 1.35 0.25
C LYS A 78 -12.63 1.22 1.29
N ALA A 79 -13.14 0.02 1.54
CA ALA A 79 -14.16 -0.22 2.56
C ALA A 79 -13.68 0.19 3.98
N ASP A 80 -12.40 -0.01 4.27
CA ASP A 80 -11.79 0.36 5.55
C ASP A 80 -11.49 1.87 5.69
N MET A 81 -11.61 2.69 4.63
CA MET A 81 -11.28 4.11 4.71
C MET A 81 -12.14 4.88 5.71
N ASN A 82 -13.42 4.50 5.84
CA ASN A 82 -14.35 5.14 6.79
C ASN A 82 -13.93 4.92 8.25
N LYS A 83 -13.26 3.80 8.58
CA LYS A 83 -12.69 3.55 9.90
C LYS A 83 -11.64 4.61 10.24
N TYR A 84 -10.72 4.87 9.32
CA TYR A 84 -9.67 5.87 9.51
C TYR A 84 -10.22 7.29 9.54
N ARG A 85 -11.19 7.60 8.66
CA ARG A 85 -11.90 8.89 8.68
C ARG A 85 -12.56 9.13 10.04
N GLY A 86 -13.36 8.18 10.52
CA GLY A 86 -14.03 8.27 11.82
C GLY A 86 -13.04 8.46 12.98
N PHE A 87 -11.89 7.77 12.94
CA PHE A 87 -10.84 7.97 13.94
C PHE A 87 -10.23 9.38 13.88
N VAL A 88 -9.88 9.86 12.69
CA VAL A 88 -9.29 11.19 12.50
C VAL A 88 -10.27 12.27 12.97
N ASP A 89 -11.53 12.19 12.55
CA ASP A 89 -12.56 13.17 12.90
C ASP A 89 -12.81 13.21 14.41
N ALA A 90 -12.84 12.05 15.07
CA ALA A 90 -13.17 11.95 16.50
C ALA A 90 -11.97 12.19 17.43
N HIS A 91 -10.76 11.78 17.02
CA HIS A 91 -9.66 11.59 17.97
C HIS A 91 -8.35 12.28 17.60
N MET A 92 -8.19 12.86 16.39
CA MET A 92 -6.87 13.31 15.92
C MET A 92 -6.18 14.29 16.87
N LYS A 93 -6.92 15.25 17.45
CA LYS A 93 -6.35 16.22 18.39
C LYS A 93 -5.81 15.54 19.66
N GLY A 94 -6.59 14.63 20.24
CA GLY A 94 -6.18 13.86 21.43
C GLY A 94 -5.03 12.90 21.11
N PHE A 95 -5.07 12.28 19.95
CA PHE A 95 -4.04 11.39 19.45
C PHE A 95 -2.70 12.09 19.28
N ILE A 96 -2.65 13.27 18.66
CA ILE A 96 -1.42 14.08 18.53
C ILE A 96 -0.85 14.44 19.92
N ASN A 97 -1.70 14.84 20.85
CA ASN A 97 -1.28 15.17 22.22
C ASN A 97 -0.77 13.96 23.01
N TRP A 98 -1.35 12.78 22.80
CA TRP A 98 -0.86 11.54 23.38
C TRP A 98 0.47 11.14 22.75
N TRP A 99 0.56 11.21 21.42
CA TRP A 99 1.75 10.85 20.66
C TRP A 99 2.97 11.69 21.02
N SER A 100 2.79 13.00 21.26
CA SER A 100 3.89 13.89 21.66
C SER A 100 4.46 13.58 23.04
N ARG A 101 3.71 12.87 23.90
CA ARG A 101 4.17 12.42 25.22
C ARG A 101 4.92 11.08 25.16
N LEU A 102 4.85 10.37 24.04
CA LEU A 102 5.58 9.12 23.86
C LEU A 102 7.06 9.41 23.65
N GLY A 103 7.92 8.76 24.44
CA GLY A 103 9.35 8.78 24.19
C GLY A 103 9.71 8.12 22.86
N GLU A 104 10.85 8.49 22.29
CA GLU A 104 11.33 7.98 20.98
C GLU A 104 11.34 6.45 20.91
N ASN A 105 11.78 5.78 21.98
CA ASN A 105 11.79 4.33 22.07
C ASN A 105 10.38 3.71 21.97
N ALA A 106 9.37 4.37 22.54
CA ALA A 106 7.99 3.92 22.45
C ALA A 106 7.43 4.10 21.04
N LYS A 107 7.79 5.21 20.37
CA LYS A 107 7.48 5.44 18.95
C LYS A 107 8.16 4.39 18.07
N ALA A 108 9.48 4.22 18.18
CA ALA A 108 10.26 3.29 17.39
C ALA A 108 9.72 1.85 17.44
N ARG A 109 9.33 1.35 18.62
CA ARG A 109 8.72 0.02 18.77
C ARG A 109 7.39 -0.14 18.01
N MET A 110 6.63 0.93 17.82
CA MET A 110 5.39 0.89 17.02
C MET A 110 5.65 0.80 15.51
N PHE A 111 6.88 1.11 15.07
CA PHE A 111 7.28 1.05 13.66
C PHE A 111 8.18 -0.14 13.33
N GLN A 112 8.26 -1.12 14.25
CA GLN A 112 8.89 -2.40 13.96
C GLN A 112 7.87 -3.32 13.30
N LEU A 113 8.05 -3.56 12.00
CA LEU A 113 7.18 -4.44 11.21
C LEU A 113 7.95 -5.70 10.80
N PRO A 114 7.58 -6.89 11.30
CA PRO A 114 8.03 -8.14 10.72
C PRO A 114 7.59 -8.21 9.25
N ALA A 115 8.50 -8.61 8.38
CA ALA A 115 8.25 -8.79 6.95
C ALA A 115 6.97 -9.60 6.64
N GLU A 116 6.70 -10.61 7.46
CA GLU A 116 5.58 -11.53 7.30
C GLU A 116 4.22 -10.88 7.59
N GLU A 117 4.18 -9.79 8.37
CA GLU A 117 2.92 -9.11 8.70
C GLU A 117 2.27 -8.47 7.45
N VAL A 118 3.08 -7.95 6.53
CA VAL A 118 2.57 -7.37 5.27
C VAL A 118 1.94 -8.46 4.40
N LEU A 119 2.59 -9.62 4.27
CA LEU A 119 2.04 -10.74 3.53
C LEU A 119 0.81 -11.34 4.22
N SER A 120 0.81 -11.41 5.55
CA SER A 120 -0.33 -11.85 6.35
C SER A 120 -1.53 -10.92 6.16
N TYR A 121 -1.32 -9.60 6.08
CA TYR A 121 -2.37 -8.65 5.73
C TYR A 121 -3.01 -9.01 4.39
N PHE A 122 -2.21 -9.24 3.35
CA PHE A 122 -2.74 -9.60 2.03
C PHE A 122 -3.55 -10.90 2.04
N ARG A 123 -3.03 -11.93 2.71
CA ARG A 123 -3.65 -13.26 2.78
C ARG A 123 -4.90 -13.31 3.65
N VAL A 124 -4.85 -12.70 4.83
CA VAL A 124 -5.89 -12.86 5.85
C VAL A 124 -6.94 -11.77 5.75
N GLN A 125 -6.52 -10.51 5.67
CA GLN A 125 -7.43 -9.37 5.71
C GLN A 125 -8.10 -9.14 4.34
N THR A 126 -7.33 -9.28 3.26
CA THR A 126 -7.83 -8.98 1.90
C THR A 126 -8.05 -10.23 1.04
N LYS A 127 -7.64 -11.40 1.52
CA LYS A 127 -7.81 -12.70 0.85
C LYS A 127 -7.26 -12.74 -0.57
N VAL A 128 -6.16 -12.03 -0.81
CA VAL A 128 -5.39 -12.10 -2.06
C VAL A 128 -4.79 -13.50 -2.18
N LYS A 129 -4.81 -14.04 -3.40
CA LYS A 129 -4.33 -15.40 -3.72
C LYS A 129 -3.78 -15.46 -5.15
N GLY A 130 -3.15 -16.58 -5.49
CA GLY A 130 -2.74 -16.90 -6.85
C GLY A 130 -1.62 -16.01 -7.36
N SER A 131 -1.64 -15.69 -8.65
CA SER A 131 -0.56 -14.95 -9.32
C SER A 131 -0.33 -13.56 -8.72
N TYR A 132 -1.39 -12.91 -8.19
CA TYR A 132 -1.24 -11.59 -7.59
C TYR A 132 -0.52 -11.62 -6.24
N GLU A 133 -0.68 -12.69 -5.47
CA GLU A 133 0.09 -12.88 -4.23
C GLU A 133 1.59 -13.00 -4.52
N ILE A 134 1.95 -13.74 -5.58
CA ILE A 134 3.33 -13.89 -6.05
C ILE A 134 3.88 -12.53 -6.50
N LEU A 135 3.09 -11.77 -7.27
CA LEU A 135 3.45 -10.41 -7.68
C LEU A 135 3.71 -9.52 -6.46
N LEU A 136 2.80 -9.49 -5.48
CA LEU A 136 2.97 -8.68 -4.26
C LEU A 136 4.20 -9.10 -3.44
N CYS A 137 4.58 -10.39 -3.44
CA CYS A 137 5.85 -10.83 -2.85
C CYS A 137 7.06 -10.23 -3.58
N ALA A 138 7.05 -10.23 -4.92
CA ALA A 138 8.12 -9.61 -5.72
C ALA A 138 8.17 -8.09 -5.49
N ILE A 139 7.01 -7.42 -5.42
CA ILE A 139 6.91 -5.98 -5.12
C ILE A 139 7.41 -5.66 -3.71
N LEU A 140 7.09 -6.48 -2.70
CA LEU A 140 7.58 -6.28 -1.35
C LEU A 140 9.12 -6.33 -1.30
N GLU A 141 9.71 -7.27 -2.03
CA GLU A 141 11.16 -7.37 -2.17
C GLU A 141 11.74 -6.17 -2.95
N GLN A 142 11.08 -5.73 -4.03
CA GLN A 142 11.44 -4.51 -4.75
C GLN A 142 11.43 -3.28 -3.82
N ILE A 143 10.46 -3.17 -2.91
CA ILE A 143 10.37 -2.07 -1.94
C ILE A 143 11.54 -2.07 -0.96
N ARG A 144 12.02 -3.24 -0.52
CA ARG A 144 13.19 -3.34 0.38
C ARG A 144 14.46 -2.79 -0.27
N HIS A 145 14.55 -2.93 -1.59
CA HIS A 145 15.67 -2.47 -2.41
C HIS A 145 15.31 -1.22 -3.22
N PHE A 146 14.28 -0.48 -2.82
CA PHE A 146 13.71 0.59 -3.66
C PHE A 146 14.73 1.68 -3.99
N GLN A 147 15.64 2.00 -3.06
CA GLN A 147 16.69 2.99 -3.27
C GLN A 147 17.66 2.61 -4.41
N GLU A 148 17.81 1.32 -4.70
CA GLU A 148 18.66 0.82 -5.80
C GLU A 148 18.01 1.03 -7.17
N THR A 149 16.68 1.17 -7.21
CA THR A 149 15.90 1.34 -8.46
C THR A 149 15.95 2.76 -9.01
N GLY A 150 16.17 3.74 -8.13
CA GLY A 150 16.09 5.16 -8.46
C GLY A 150 14.68 5.64 -8.83
N TYR A 151 13.63 4.86 -8.56
CA TYR A 151 12.23 5.26 -8.74
C TYR A 151 11.78 6.27 -7.65
N THR A 152 10.63 6.91 -7.88
CA THR A 152 9.98 7.88 -7.00
C THR A 152 8.46 7.79 -7.17
N ASP A 153 7.82 6.87 -6.45
CA ASP A 153 6.42 6.54 -6.70
C ASP A 153 5.46 7.53 -6.02
N GLY A 154 5.81 7.99 -4.81
CA GLY A 154 4.97 8.87 -3.99
C GLY A 154 4.48 10.12 -4.73
N ARG A 155 3.21 10.49 -4.52
CA ARG A 155 2.56 11.61 -5.25
C ARG A 155 2.29 12.83 -4.37
N VAL A 156 2.35 12.65 -3.06
CA VAL A 156 2.18 13.70 -2.07
C VAL A 156 3.35 13.70 -1.10
N ALA A 157 3.60 14.83 -0.43
CA ALA A 157 4.77 15.01 0.43
C ALA A 157 4.89 13.92 1.51
N ALA A 158 3.76 13.53 2.11
CA ALA A 158 3.72 12.50 3.15
C ALA A 158 4.10 11.11 2.62
N GLU A 159 3.66 10.75 1.40
CA GLU A 159 4.06 9.50 0.75
C GLU A 159 5.53 9.51 0.37
N LEU A 160 6.04 10.61 -0.19
CA LEU A 160 7.45 10.77 -0.54
C LEU A 160 8.34 10.68 0.71
N TYR A 161 7.88 11.24 1.83
CA TYR A 161 8.59 11.10 3.09
C TYR A 161 8.63 9.65 3.55
N PHE A 162 7.49 8.95 3.52
CA PHE A 162 7.40 7.54 3.91
C PHE A 162 8.19 6.61 2.97
N GLU A 163 8.23 6.91 1.67
CA GLU A 163 9.02 6.18 0.68
C GLU A 163 10.53 6.31 0.93
N LYS A 164 11.00 7.50 1.27
CA LYS A 164 12.41 7.73 1.63
C LYS A 164 12.76 7.15 2.99
N ASN A 165 11.80 7.18 3.90
CA ASN A 165 11.95 6.76 5.29
C ASN A 165 10.98 5.61 5.55
N LEU A 166 11.18 4.47 4.86
CA LEU A 166 10.38 3.25 5.01
C LEU A 166 10.31 2.73 6.46
N VAL A 167 11.15 3.28 7.33
CA VAL A 167 11.11 3.18 8.77
C VAL A 167 10.90 4.57 9.33
N TYR A 168 10.02 4.68 10.33
CA TYR A 168 9.79 5.94 11.02
C TYR A 168 11.07 6.47 11.67
N ILE A 169 11.40 7.73 11.39
CA ILE A 169 12.47 8.47 12.05
C ILE A 169 11.82 9.36 13.10
N ALA A 170 12.19 9.15 14.37
CA ALA A 170 11.67 9.91 15.51
C ALA A 170 12.17 11.35 15.52
N ASN A 171 11.54 12.20 14.71
CA ASN A 171 11.74 13.64 14.67
C ASN A 171 10.42 14.34 14.31
N ASP A 172 10.38 15.68 14.42
CA ASP A 172 9.17 16.47 14.16
C ASP A 172 8.62 16.32 12.74
N ALA A 173 9.52 16.16 11.75
CA ALA A 173 9.12 15.89 10.37
C ALA A 173 8.45 14.51 10.25
N GLY A 174 8.96 13.49 10.96
CA GLY A 174 8.39 12.16 11.03
C GLY A 174 6.99 12.18 11.63
N ASP A 175 6.83 12.82 12.79
CA ASP A 175 5.53 12.97 13.45
C ASP A 175 4.52 13.64 12.51
N THR A 176 4.91 14.75 11.86
CA THR A 176 4.05 15.50 10.94
C THR A 176 3.64 14.64 9.73
N ASN A 177 4.59 13.98 9.07
CA ASN A 177 4.29 13.14 7.91
C ASN A 177 3.48 11.89 8.29
N PHE A 178 3.69 11.34 9.49
CA PHE A 178 2.86 10.25 10.00
C PHE A 178 1.41 10.69 10.18
N PHE A 179 1.17 11.86 10.76
CA PHE A 179 -0.18 12.42 10.92
C PHE A 179 -0.85 12.73 9.58
N GLU A 180 -0.11 13.25 8.59
CA GLU A 180 -0.63 13.49 7.25
C GLU A 180 -0.95 12.18 6.52
N MET A 181 -0.11 11.16 6.61
CA MET A 181 -0.43 9.82 6.10
C MET A 181 -1.68 9.23 6.77
N LEU A 182 -1.87 9.45 8.07
CA LEU A 182 -3.07 8.99 8.79
C LEU A 182 -4.35 9.67 8.26
N LYS A 183 -4.28 10.96 7.95
CA LYS A 183 -5.39 11.68 7.29
C LYS A 183 -5.66 11.15 5.89
N ILE A 184 -4.61 10.83 5.13
CA ILE A 184 -4.73 10.23 3.79
C ILE A 184 -5.49 8.90 3.85
N LEU A 185 -5.27 8.05 4.86
CA LEU A 185 -6.01 6.78 5.01
C LEU A 185 -7.53 6.96 5.08
N GLY A 186 -8.00 8.08 5.66
CA GLY A 186 -9.42 8.44 5.73
C GLY A 186 -9.88 9.40 4.62
N GLY A 187 -9.00 9.72 3.67
CA GLY A 187 -9.21 10.73 2.64
C GLY A 187 -10.26 10.35 1.58
N PRO A 188 -10.38 11.13 0.50
CA PRO A 188 -11.35 10.88 -0.57
C PRO A 188 -10.92 9.78 -1.56
N LYS A 189 -9.61 9.47 -1.63
CA LYS A 189 -9.02 8.49 -2.55
C LYS A 189 -8.08 7.56 -1.80
N LEU A 190 -7.95 6.31 -2.26
CA LEU A 190 -7.03 5.35 -1.68
C LEU A 190 -5.58 5.73 -2.00
N LEU A 191 -5.33 6.12 -3.24
CA LEU A 191 -4.05 6.62 -3.73
C LEU A 191 -4.20 8.11 -4.12
N PRO A 192 -3.80 9.06 -3.27
CA PRO A 192 -3.94 10.49 -3.58
C PRO A 192 -3.05 10.89 -4.75
N VAL A 193 -3.47 11.92 -5.47
CA VAL A 193 -2.69 12.54 -6.55
C VAL A 193 -2.36 13.99 -6.13
N ARG A 194 -1.21 14.51 -6.56
CA ARG A 194 -0.78 15.89 -6.31
C ARG A 194 -1.85 16.87 -6.82
N THR A 195 -2.39 17.71 -5.93
CA THR A 195 -3.43 18.71 -6.25
C THR A 195 -2.89 19.94 -6.97
N THR A 196 -1.62 20.29 -6.77
CA THR A 196 -0.94 21.40 -7.46
C THR A 196 0.26 20.86 -8.23
N ARG A 197 0.10 20.74 -9.55
CA ARG A 197 1.19 20.41 -10.46
C ARG A 197 1.84 21.72 -10.91
N ASN A 198 3.15 21.84 -10.78
CA ASN A 198 3.86 22.93 -11.45
C ASN A 198 3.80 22.66 -12.97
N PRO A 199 3.23 23.56 -13.79
CA PRO A 199 3.10 23.33 -15.23
C PRO A 199 4.44 23.17 -15.96
N ASN A 200 5.56 23.57 -15.33
CA ASN A 200 6.92 23.40 -15.86
C ASN A 200 7.65 22.17 -15.30
N GLU A 201 7.08 21.43 -14.35
CA GLU A 201 7.56 20.09 -14.01
C GLU A 201 7.16 19.16 -15.17
N LYS A 202 8.15 18.68 -15.95
CA LYS A 202 7.99 17.39 -16.66
C LYS A 202 7.40 16.43 -15.65
N SER A 203 6.32 15.76 -16.02
CA SER A 203 5.58 15.00 -15.01
C SER A 203 6.57 14.03 -14.35
N GLU A 204 6.64 13.97 -13.02
CA GLU A 204 7.48 12.96 -12.36
C GLU A 204 7.10 11.56 -12.87
N ALA A 205 5.84 11.38 -13.28
CA ALA A 205 5.40 10.21 -14.05
C ALA A 205 6.05 10.10 -15.44
N GLU A 206 6.30 11.16 -16.20
CA GLU A 206 7.04 11.16 -17.48
C GLU A 206 8.53 10.86 -17.28
N ALA A 207 9.13 11.35 -16.19
CA ALA A 207 10.53 11.07 -15.85
C ALA A 207 10.71 9.62 -15.37
N GLU A 208 9.75 9.06 -14.64
CA GLU A 208 9.71 7.63 -14.32
C GLU A 208 9.30 6.76 -15.51
N GLN A 209 8.38 7.24 -16.34
CA GLN A 209 7.98 6.61 -17.61
C GLN A 209 9.15 6.53 -18.59
N ALA A 210 10.14 7.43 -18.47
CA ALA A 210 11.42 7.37 -19.18
C ALA A 210 12.44 6.41 -18.54
N LYS A 211 12.32 6.10 -17.23
CA LYS A 211 13.18 5.12 -16.54
C LYS A 211 12.69 3.68 -16.71
N SER A 212 11.37 3.48 -16.75
CA SER A 212 10.78 2.21 -17.20
C SER A 212 11.10 2.08 -18.69
N GLU A 213 11.79 1.00 -19.09
CA GLU A 213 11.97 0.69 -20.51
C GLU A 213 10.60 0.76 -21.20
N SER A 214 10.55 1.31 -22.42
CA SER A 214 9.30 1.76 -23.07
C SER A 214 8.23 0.68 -23.26
N ASN A 215 8.52 -0.59 -22.95
CA ASN A 215 7.68 -1.77 -23.21
C ASN A 215 7.50 -2.71 -22.00
N VAL A 216 7.67 -2.23 -20.77
CA VAL A 216 7.54 -3.06 -19.55
C VAL A 216 6.39 -2.57 -18.70
N GLN A 217 5.63 -3.50 -18.10
CA GLN A 217 4.53 -3.18 -17.18
C GLN A 217 5.05 -2.34 -16.02
N SER A 218 4.35 -1.25 -15.73
CA SER A 218 4.64 -0.41 -14.57
C SER A 218 4.01 -1.03 -13.33
N PHE A 219 4.74 -1.08 -12.22
CA PHE A 219 4.24 -1.55 -10.92
C PHE A 219 4.14 -0.43 -9.87
N ARG A 220 4.08 0.83 -10.31
CA ARG A 220 4.04 2.00 -9.43
C ARG A 220 2.88 1.95 -8.44
N SER A 221 1.65 1.73 -8.89
CA SER A 221 0.53 1.68 -7.95
C SER A 221 0.61 0.48 -7.02
N ASP A 222 1.09 -0.68 -7.47
CA ASP A 222 1.27 -1.85 -6.62
C ASP A 222 2.29 -1.56 -5.51
N ARG A 223 3.41 -0.89 -5.84
CA ARG A 223 4.39 -0.43 -4.84
C ARG A 223 3.79 0.55 -3.84
N ARG A 224 3.05 1.55 -4.30
CA ARG A 224 2.34 2.49 -3.42
C ARG A 224 1.33 1.78 -2.53
N LEU A 225 0.61 0.81 -3.08
CA LEU A 225 -0.40 0.03 -2.35
C LEU A 225 0.24 -0.81 -1.24
N VAL A 226 1.37 -1.46 -1.50
CA VAL A 226 2.12 -2.20 -0.48
C VAL A 226 2.63 -1.26 0.62
N ARG A 227 3.17 -0.09 0.27
CA ARG A 227 3.56 0.93 1.28
C ARG A 227 2.35 1.43 2.09
N LEU A 228 1.20 1.60 1.45
CA LEU A 228 -0.04 1.97 2.14
C LEU A 228 -0.49 0.89 3.12
N VAL A 229 -0.33 -0.39 2.78
CA VAL A 229 -0.58 -1.51 3.70
C VAL A 229 0.39 -1.48 4.88
N MET A 230 1.69 -1.29 4.64
CA MET A 230 2.67 -1.12 5.73
C MET A 230 2.24 0.02 6.67
N PHE A 231 1.84 1.15 6.11
CA PHE A 231 1.37 2.29 6.89
C PHE A 231 0.09 1.99 7.67
N ARG A 232 -0.88 1.26 7.08
CA ARG A 232 -2.11 0.83 7.79
C ARG A 232 -1.81 -0.03 8.99
N ILE A 233 -0.82 -0.92 8.91
CA ILE A 233 -0.41 -1.74 10.05
C ILE A 233 0.10 -0.86 11.19
N PHE A 234 0.98 0.10 10.88
CA PHE A 234 1.46 1.08 11.86
C PHE A 234 0.34 1.93 12.46
N ALA A 235 -0.55 2.46 11.61
CA ALA A 235 -1.71 3.23 12.03
C ALA A 235 -2.61 2.41 12.98
N ASP A 236 -2.93 1.17 12.61
CA ASP A 236 -3.78 0.29 13.40
C ASP A 236 -3.15 -0.07 14.75
N MET A 237 -1.82 -0.26 14.82
CA MET A 237 -1.10 -0.46 16.07
C MET A 237 -1.19 0.79 16.97
N ALA A 238 -0.89 1.96 16.41
CA ALA A 238 -0.92 3.23 17.14
C ALA A 238 -2.33 3.60 17.63
N MET A 239 -3.33 3.49 16.75
CA MET A 239 -4.74 3.74 17.06
C MET A 239 -5.23 2.82 18.17
N ARG A 240 -4.97 1.50 18.09
CA ARG A 240 -5.37 0.54 19.13
C ARG A 240 -4.75 0.88 20.48
N LYS A 241 -3.47 1.28 20.49
CA LYS A 241 -2.78 1.67 21.72
C LYS A 241 -3.38 2.93 22.33
N TYR A 242 -3.58 3.98 21.52
CA TYR A 242 -4.25 5.21 21.95
C TYR A 242 -5.65 4.96 22.50
N THR A 243 -6.48 4.19 21.78
CA THR A 243 -7.85 3.88 22.23
C THR A 243 -7.83 3.17 23.58
N ARG A 244 -6.88 2.24 23.81
CA ARG A 244 -6.74 1.55 25.09
C ARG A 244 -6.31 2.49 26.22
N GLU A 245 -5.29 3.32 25.98
CA GLU A 245 -4.66 4.13 27.03
C GLU A 245 -5.43 5.40 27.37
N VAL A 246 -6.16 5.97 26.39
CA VAL A 246 -6.82 7.27 26.53
C VAL A 246 -8.33 7.10 26.51
N VAL A 247 -8.89 6.61 25.39
CA VAL A 247 -10.34 6.59 25.18
C VAL A 247 -11.04 5.67 26.20
N ASN A 248 -10.58 4.44 26.33
CA ASN A 248 -11.20 3.47 27.24
C ASN A 248 -10.96 3.83 28.72
N ALA A 249 -9.79 4.39 29.05
CA ALA A 249 -9.49 4.83 30.41
C ALA A 249 -10.37 6.01 30.86
N GLU A 250 -10.62 6.96 29.97
CA GLU A 250 -11.53 8.09 30.22
C GLU A 250 -12.99 7.64 30.34
N SER A 251 -13.42 6.66 29.55
CA SER A 251 -14.77 6.09 29.68
C SER A 251 -15.00 5.41 31.02
N ASN A 252 -14.02 4.63 31.51
CA ASN A 252 -14.12 3.96 32.80
C ASN A 252 -14.20 4.97 33.95
N ASN A 253 -13.36 6.01 33.93
CA ASN A 253 -13.38 7.07 34.95
C ASN A 253 -14.70 7.87 34.99
N LYS A 254 -15.48 7.88 33.90
CA LYS A 254 -16.81 8.53 33.86
C LYS A 254 -17.94 7.63 34.37
N MET A 255 -17.73 6.32 34.45
CA MET A 255 -18.72 5.38 34.99
C MET A 255 -18.59 5.18 36.50
N ASP A 256 -17.43 5.53 37.08
CA ASP A 256 -17.14 5.43 38.51
C ASP A 256 -17.45 6.73 39.30
N LEU A 257 -18.07 7.73 38.65
CA LEU A 257 -18.55 9.00 39.22
C LEU A 257 -20.07 9.09 39.11
#